data_AF-A0A6D2IH67-F1
#
_entry.id   AF-A0A6D2IH67-F1
#
_cell.length_a   1.000
_cell.length_b   1.000
_cell.length_c   1.000
_cell.angle_alpha   90.00
_cell.angle_beta   90.00
_cell.angle_gamma   90.00
#
_symmetry.space_group_name_H-M   'P 1'
#
loop_
_entity.id
_entity.type
_entity.pdbx_description
1 polymer ?
#
loop_
_entity_poly.entity_id
_entity_poly.type
_entity_poly.pdbx_seq_one_letter_code
_entity_poly.pdbx_strand_id
1 'polypeptide(L)'
;MIDHRLEEQPDAKDLTINVETEIIRAGQEGDPKTSSFSFTSHELFNEDKSLKYEKLYYFLIEAGIEEDNDAEVILNDMVSTVSDLPFLKNNNGLRGVLTVILNIWYPSNDPVPSEEQVDH
;
A
#
# COMPACT_ATOMS: atom_id res chain seq x y z
N MET A 1 3.22 -4.33 6.82
CA MET A 1 4.57 -4.73 6.37
C MET A 1 4.72 -4.32 4.93
N ILE A 2 5.80 -3.61 4.59
CA ILE A 2 6.12 -3.21 3.22
C ILE A 2 7.30 -4.06 2.77
N ASP A 3 7.12 -4.83 1.70
CA ASP A 3 8.17 -5.60 1.04
C ASP A 3 8.36 -5.09 -0.40
N HIS A 4 9.44 -5.48 -1.07
CA HIS A 4 9.69 -5.08 -2.44
C HIS A 4 10.47 -6.14 -3.23
N ARG A 5 10.19 -6.21 -4.53
CA ARG A 5 10.89 -7.04 -5.51
C ARG A 5 11.29 -6.18 -6.71
N LEU A 6 12.59 -6.13 -7.01
CA LEU A 6 13.10 -5.47 -8.20
C LEU A 6 13.29 -6.50 -9.32
N GLU A 7 12.68 -6.23 -10.47
CA GLU A 7 12.89 -6.97 -11.70
C GLU A 7 13.55 -6.03 -12.72
N GLU A 8 14.86 -6.20 -12.90
CA GLU A 8 15.61 -5.44 -13.90
C GLU A 8 15.17 -5.84 -15.30
N GLN A 9 14.77 -4.85 -16.11
CA GLN A 9 14.43 -5.07 -17.51
C GLN A 9 15.29 -4.13 -18.35
N PRO A 10 16.39 -4.64 -18.94
CA PRO A 10 17.34 -3.83 -19.69
C PRO A 10 16.71 -3.03 -20.85
N ASP A 11 15.63 -3.56 -21.41
CA ASP A 11 14.88 -2.96 -22.52
C ASP A 11 13.81 -1.94 -22.08
N ALA A 12 13.53 -1.82 -20.78
CA ALA A 12 12.59 -0.84 -20.27
C ALA A 12 13.14 0.58 -20.48
N LYS A 13 12.26 1.52 -20.85
CA LYS A 13 12.67 2.91 -21.07
C LYS A 13 12.91 3.64 -19.74
N ASP A 14 12.04 3.38 -18.78
CA ASP A 14 11.98 4.04 -17.47
C ASP A 14 11.66 3.00 -16.38
N LEU A 15 11.76 3.43 -15.12
CA LEU A 15 11.31 2.66 -13.97
C LEU A 15 9.79 2.74 -13.84
N THR A 16 9.15 1.57 -13.82
CA THR A 16 7.75 1.42 -13.41
C THR A 16 7.71 0.92 -11.97
N ILE A 17 6.86 1.50 -11.14
CA ILE A 17 6.66 1.10 -9.75
C ILE A 17 5.25 0.51 -9.64
N ASN A 18 5.15 -0.79 -9.44
CA ASN A 18 3.90 -1.47 -9.17
C ASN A 18 3.70 -1.54 -7.65
N VAL A 19 2.49 -1.26 -7.18
CA VAL A 19 2.09 -1.42 -5.78
C VAL A 19 1.01 -2.49 -5.75
N GLU A 20 1.35 -3.65 -5.19
CA GLU A 20 0.43 -4.74 -4.91
C GLU A 20 -0.02 -4.64 -3.46
N THR A 21 -1.32 -4.64 -3.21
CA THR A 21 -1.89 -4.52 -1.86
C THR A 21 -2.57 -5.81 -1.46
N GLU A 22 -2.40 -6.20 -0.20
CA GLU A 22 -3.16 -7.26 0.45
C GLU A 22 -3.56 -6.77 1.85
N ILE A 23 -4.86 -6.67 2.10
CA ILE A 23 -5.41 -6.15 3.35
C ILE A 23 -6.23 -7.24 4.03
N ILE A 24 -5.79 -7.61 5.23
CA ILE A 24 -6.42 -8.63 6.08
C ILE A 24 -6.95 -7.91 7.33
N ARG A 25 -8.28 -7.94 7.50
CA ARG A 25 -8.93 -7.36 8.67
C ARG A 25 -9.23 -8.44 9.70
N ALA A 26 -8.72 -8.28 10.92
CA ALA A 26 -8.98 -9.23 12.00
C ALA A 26 -10.47 -9.25 12.33
N GLY A 27 -11.07 -10.42 12.54
CA GLY A 27 -12.49 -10.53 12.90
C GLY A 27 -13.49 -10.41 11.74
N GLN A 28 -13.05 -10.10 10.51
CA GLN A 28 -13.86 -10.35 9.32
C GLN A 28 -13.55 -11.75 8.78
N GLU A 29 -14.54 -12.64 8.77
CA GLU A 29 -14.48 -13.86 7.97
C GLU A 29 -14.66 -13.48 6.50
N GLY A 30 -13.59 -13.55 5.71
CA GLY A 30 -13.61 -13.22 4.28
C GLY A 30 -12.24 -13.27 3.63
N ASP A 31 -12.23 -13.23 2.29
CA ASP A 31 -11.00 -13.15 1.51
C ASP A 31 -10.29 -11.79 1.73
N PRO A 32 -8.95 -11.74 1.69
CA PRO A 32 -8.21 -10.49 1.73
C PRO A 32 -8.65 -9.52 0.64
N LYS A 33 -8.68 -8.22 0.96
CA LYS A 33 -8.88 -7.18 -0.07
C LYS A 33 -7.56 -6.94 -0.78
N THR A 34 -7.52 -7.25 -2.07
CA THR A 34 -6.31 -7.08 -2.90
C THR A 34 -6.53 -6.09 -4.02
N SER A 35 -5.51 -5.30 -4.36
CA SER A 35 -5.50 -4.44 -5.53
C SER A 35 -4.08 -4.29 -6.08
N SER A 36 -3.98 -3.76 -7.30
CA SER A 36 -2.69 -3.45 -7.93
C SER A 36 -2.75 -2.10 -8.63
N PHE A 37 -1.75 -1.28 -8.38
CA PHE A 37 -1.60 0.05 -8.96
C PHE A 37 -0.23 0.19 -9.61
N SER A 38 -0.15 0.87 -10.75
CA SER A 38 1.10 1.04 -11.48
C SER A 38 1.41 2.51 -11.70
N PHE A 39 2.59 2.92 -11.26
CA PHE A 39 3.07 4.29 -11.24
C PHE A 39 4.35 4.42 -12.04
N THR A 40 4.53 5.56 -12.69
CA THR A 40 5.88 6.05 -12.98
C THR A 40 6.52 6.56 -11.68
N SER A 41 7.85 6.63 -11.63
CA SER A 41 8.55 7.27 -10.50
C SER A 41 8.05 8.69 -10.23
N HIS A 42 7.79 9.45 -11.29
CA HIS A 42 7.22 10.79 -11.17
C HIS A 42 5.83 10.78 -10.53
N GLU A 43 4.92 9.90 -10.95
CA GLU A 43 3.57 9.82 -10.38
C GLU A 43 3.53 9.43 -8.89
N LEU A 44 4.54 8.70 -8.41
CA LEU A 44 4.62 8.23 -7.02
C LEU A 44 5.29 9.24 -6.08
N PHE A 45 6.34 9.92 -6.54
CA PHE A 45 7.14 10.85 -5.73
C PHE A 45 6.77 12.33 -5.92
N ASN A 46 5.76 12.64 -6.73
CA ASN A 46 5.31 14.01 -6.91
C ASN A 46 4.69 14.56 -5.61
N GLU A 47 4.96 15.84 -5.31
CA GLU A 47 4.33 16.57 -4.21
C GLU A 47 2.83 16.73 -4.46
N ASP A 48 2.44 16.96 -5.73
CA ASP A 48 1.05 16.91 -6.16
C ASP A 48 0.63 15.44 -6.35
N LYS A 49 -0.16 14.91 -5.41
CA LYS A 49 -0.69 13.53 -5.42
C LYS A 49 -1.38 13.23 -6.77
N SER A 50 -0.95 12.18 -7.47
CA SER A 50 -1.56 11.77 -8.74
C SER A 50 -2.94 11.14 -8.55
N LEU A 51 -3.79 11.14 -9.59
CA LEU A 51 -5.10 10.45 -9.54
C LEU A 51 -4.99 8.97 -9.16
N LYS A 52 -3.88 8.30 -9.50
CA LYS A 52 -3.63 6.91 -9.12
C LYS A 52 -3.30 6.79 -7.62
N TYR A 53 -2.57 7.77 -7.09
CA TYR A 53 -2.26 7.84 -5.68
C TYR A 53 -3.53 8.06 -4.87
N GLU A 54 -4.40 8.98 -5.31
CA GLU A 54 -5.71 9.19 -4.69
C GLU A 54 -6.57 7.91 -4.72
N LYS A 55 -6.58 7.17 -5.84
CA LYS A 55 -7.30 5.89 -5.91
C LYS A 55 -6.76 4.83 -4.95
N LEU A 56 -5.44 4.76 -4.79
CA LEU A 56 -4.81 3.88 -3.80
C LEU A 56 -5.22 4.30 -2.37
N TYR A 57 -5.23 5.61 -2.08
CA TYR A 57 -5.70 6.14 -0.80
C TYR A 57 -7.17 5.78 -0.51
N TYR A 58 -8.08 6.03 -1.46
CA TYR A 58 -9.48 5.64 -1.29
C TYR A 58 -9.68 4.14 -1.17
N PHE A 59 -8.87 3.32 -1.85
CA PHE A 59 -8.91 1.87 -1.68
C PHE A 59 -8.58 1.44 -0.24
N LEU A 60 -7.61 2.10 0.42
CA LEU A 60 -7.30 1.84 1.84
C LEU A 60 -8.51 2.18 2.73
N ILE A 61 -9.17 3.32 2.47
CA ILE A 61 -10.37 3.74 3.21
C ILE A 61 -11.52 2.75 3.01
N GLU A 62 -11.79 2.36 1.77
CA GLU A 62 -12.80 1.35 1.44
C GLU A 62 -12.48 -0.02 2.06
N ALA A 63 -11.20 -0.30 2.32
CA ALA A 63 -10.77 -1.49 3.04
C ALA A 63 -11.03 -1.43 4.56
N GLY A 64 -11.46 -0.27 5.07
CA GLY A 64 -11.77 -0.05 6.49
C GLY A 64 -10.61 0.51 7.30
N ILE A 65 -9.57 1.02 6.63
CA ILE A 65 -8.49 1.78 7.27
C ILE A 65 -9.00 3.21 7.48
N GLU A 66 -8.78 3.76 8.67
CA GLU A 66 -9.31 5.08 9.02
C GLU A 66 -8.75 6.17 8.08
N GLU A 67 -9.65 7.04 7.62
CA GLU A 67 -9.38 8.14 6.68
C GLU A 67 -8.36 9.11 7.26
N ASP A 68 -8.53 9.47 8.54
CA ASP A 68 -7.63 10.40 9.21
C ASP A 68 -6.52 9.63 9.91
N ASN A 69 -5.29 9.84 9.42
CA ASN A 69 -4.01 9.41 9.97
C ASN A 69 -3.51 8.03 9.54
N ASP A 70 -4.31 6.96 9.59
CA ASP A 70 -3.77 5.61 9.33
C ASP A 70 -3.51 5.35 7.84
N ALA A 71 -4.45 5.67 6.95
CA ALA A 71 -4.27 5.47 5.51
C ALA A 71 -3.13 6.36 4.96
N GLU A 72 -3.07 7.63 5.39
CA GLU A 72 -2.02 8.56 4.96
C GLU A 72 -0.65 8.17 5.53
N VAL A 73 -0.55 7.74 6.79
CA VAL A 73 0.71 7.25 7.36
C VAL A 73 1.22 6.03 6.61
N ILE A 74 0.34 5.08 6.25
CA ILE A 74 0.73 3.89 5.49
C ILE A 74 1.29 4.26 4.11
N LEU A 75 0.64 5.19 3.40
CA LEU A 75 1.14 5.62 2.09
C LEU A 75 2.44 6.42 2.19
N ASN A 76 2.57 7.27 3.21
CA ASN A 76 3.81 8.00 3.45
C ASN A 76 4.97 7.06 3.82
N ASP A 77 4.71 6.05 4.65
CA ASP A 77 5.69 5.01 5.01
C ASP A 77 6.11 4.19 3.78
N MET A 78 5.16 3.84 2.90
CA MET A 78 5.44 3.21 1.62
C MET A 78 6.33 4.09 0.74
N VAL A 79 5.96 5.35 0.53
CA VAL A 79 6.75 6.27 -0.30
C VAL A 79 8.14 6.49 0.29
N SER A 80 8.26 6.65 1.60
CA SER A 80 9.56 6.80 2.28
C SER A 80 10.41 5.55 2.11
N THR A 81 9.84 4.36 2.36
CA THR A 81 10.52 3.07 2.22
C THR A 81 11.06 2.89 0.81
N VAL A 82 10.24 3.18 -0.21
CA VAL A 82 10.66 3.09 -1.62
C VAL A 82 11.75 4.13 -1.92
N SER A 83 11.58 5.37 -1.48
CA SER A 83 12.57 6.44 -1.69
C SER A 83 13.92 6.12 -1.04
N ASP A 84 13.91 5.36 0.05
CA ASP A 84 15.11 4.99 0.80
C ASP A 84 15.91 3.83 0.20
N LEU A 85 15.38 3.16 -0.83
CA LEU A 85 16.02 2.00 -1.43
C LEU A 85 17.40 2.36 -2.03
N PRO A 86 18.47 1.62 -1.67
CA PRO A 86 19.84 1.97 -2.05
C PRO A 86 20.07 2.09 -3.56
N PHE A 87 19.33 1.33 -4.35
CA PHE A 87 19.44 1.34 -5.79
C PHE A 87 18.79 2.58 -6.42
N LEU A 88 17.71 3.11 -5.84
CA LEU A 88 17.08 4.36 -6.29
C LEU A 88 17.93 5.59 -5.94
N LYS A 89 18.57 5.59 -4.77
CA LYS A 89 19.45 6.70 -4.33
C LYS A 89 20.71 6.87 -5.18
N ASN A 90 21.22 5.80 -5.77
CA ASN A 90 22.53 5.78 -6.40
C ASN A 90 22.49 5.74 -7.93
N ASN A 91 21.31 5.67 -8.57
CA ASN A 91 21.23 5.43 -10.01
C ASN A 91 20.06 6.17 -10.68
N ASN A 92 20.37 7.30 -11.33
CA ASN A 92 19.42 8.12 -12.12
C ASN A 92 18.95 7.44 -13.42
N GLY A 93 19.25 6.15 -13.64
CA GLY A 93 19.02 5.44 -14.90
C GLY A 93 18.41 4.05 -14.73
N LEU A 94 17.83 3.74 -13.56
CA LEU A 94 17.17 2.46 -13.34
C LEU A 94 15.99 2.28 -14.30
N ARG A 95 16.01 1.13 -14.97
CA ARG A 95 15.04 0.70 -15.97
C ARG A 95 14.53 -0.66 -15.56
N GLY A 96 13.22 -0.81 -15.49
CA GLY A 96 12.60 -2.06 -15.08
C GLY A 96 11.35 -1.84 -14.26
N VAL A 97 11.01 -2.87 -13.49
CA VAL A 97 9.81 -2.89 -12.66
C VAL A 97 10.21 -3.09 -11.22
N LEU A 98 9.86 -2.13 -10.37
CA LEU A 98 9.90 -2.28 -8.93
C LEU A 98 8.50 -2.62 -8.45
N THR A 99 8.28 -3.83 -7.96
CA THR A 99 7.02 -4.20 -7.31
C THR A 99 7.16 -3.99 -5.81
N VAL A 100 6.27 -3.19 -5.23
CA VAL A 100 6.14 -2.92 -3.80
C VAL A 100 4.93 -3.69 -3.31
N ILE A 101 5.11 -4.50 -2.27
CA ILE A 101 4.07 -5.35 -1.70
C ILE A 101 3.66 -4.74 -0.37
N LEU A 102 2.42 -4.27 -0.31
CA LEU A 102 1.82 -3.63 0.86
C LEU A 102 0.87 -4.61 1.56
N ASN A 103 1.40 -5.31 2.55
CA ASN A 103 0.64 -6.26 3.36
C ASN A 103 0.17 -5.59 4.65
N ILE A 104 -1.13 -5.36 4.78
CA ILE A 104 -1.73 -4.64 5.90
C ILE A 104 -2.57 -5.61 6.72
N TRP A 105 -2.19 -5.76 7.99
CA TRP A 105 -2.99 -6.45 8.99
C TRP A 105 -3.59 -5.41 9.91
N TYR A 106 -4.91 -5.30 9.91
CA TYR A 106 -5.60 -4.26 10.66
C TYR A 106 -6.65 -4.87 11.60
N PRO A 107 -6.70 -4.48 12.89
CA PRO A 107 -7.70 -4.98 13.81
C PRO A 107 -9.12 -4.55 13.38
N SER A 108 -10.15 -5.34 13.66
CA SER A 108 -11.52 -4.83 13.50
C SER A 108 -11.86 -3.88 14.66
N ASN A 109 -12.48 -2.76 14.31
CA ASN A 109 -13.10 -1.82 15.24
C ASN A 109 -14.57 -2.20 15.54
N ASP A 110 -15.07 -3.31 14.99
CA ASP A 110 -16.42 -3.78 15.28
C ASP A 110 -16.50 -4.12 16.78
N PRO A 111 -17.53 -3.60 17.49
CA PRO A 111 -17.72 -3.94 18.89
C PRO A 111 -17.88 -5.45 19.01
N VAL A 112 -17.06 -6.07 19.86
CA VAL A 112 -17.25 -7.46 20.28
C VAL A 112 -18.67 -7.55 20.83
N PRO A 113 -19.54 -8.44 20.31
CA PRO A 113 -20.89 -8.58 20.85
C PRO A 113 -20.77 -8.91 22.34
N SER A 114 -21.22 -8.00 23.19
CA SER A 114 -21.33 -8.23 24.63
C SER A 114 -22.17 -9.48 24.82
N GLU A 115 -21.61 -10.53 25.42
CA GLU A 115 -22.41 -11.67 25.87
C GLU A 115 -23.51 -11.10 26.78
N GLU A 116 -24.77 -11.18 26.34
CA GLU A 116 -25.92 -10.94 27.21
C GLU A 116 -25.76 -11.87 28.40
N GLN A 117 -25.45 -11.31 29.57
CA GLN A 117 -25.57 -12.03 30.82
C GLN A 117 -27.03 -12.40 30.99
N VAL A 118 -27.36 -13.64 30.64
CA VAL A 118 -28.66 -14.25 30.93
C VAL A 118 -28.69 -14.48 32.44
N ASP A 119 -29.29 -13.54 33.16
CA ASP A 119 -29.59 -13.66 34.58
C ASP A 119 -30.58 -14.83 34.76
N HIS A 120 -30.17 -15.86 35.52
CA HIS A 120 -30.97 -17.05 35.85
C HIS A 120 -31.05 -17.25 37.36
#